data_AF-A0A3T1CY58-F1
#
_entry.id   AF-A0A3T1CY58-F1
#
_cell.length_a   1.000
_cell.length_b   1.000
_cell.length_c   1.000
_cell.angle_alpha   90.00
_cell.angle_beta   90.00
_cell.angle_gamma   90.00
#
_symmetry.space_group_name_H-M   'P 1'
#
loop_
_entity.id
_entity.type
_entity.pdbx_description
1 polymer ?
#
loop_
_entity_poly.entity_id
_entity_poly.type
_entity_poly.pdbx_seq_one_letter_code
_entity_poly.pdbx_strand_id
1 'polypeptide(L)'
;MTEHSMKQPSEQSTDSTSVAQYSSHVQQQPSIAQINCEPTIAENWQTKYTDRNAIKQICKEAIYLVCLLICIPILMLLVWNGWIAQFFGLNEPFIIGFRNNALAWLGGMLGGTLFSIKWLYHSVASYTWYQDRFLWRVLTPPLSGALSFAIILLISSGFINIFDKTALSNPSTIVGLGFLSGYFSDSAIAKMTDVANTLFGTLDKKK
;
A
#
# COMPACT_ATOMS: atom_id res chain seq x y z
N MET A 1 57.40 48.06 10.05
CA MET A 1 57.34 46.63 9.69
C MET A 1 55.91 46.16 9.85
N THR A 2 55.07 46.20 8.81
CA THR A 2 55.33 46.81 7.49
C THR A 2 54.03 47.41 6.94
N GLU A 3 54.15 48.30 5.97
CA GLU A 3 53.13 49.22 5.48
C GLU A 3 52.81 48.86 4.01
N HIS A 4 51.69 49.16 3.33
CA HIS A 4 50.67 50.24 3.32
C HIS A 4 49.33 49.63 2.74
N SER A 5 48.18 50.26 2.45
CA SER A 5 47.72 51.67 2.41
C SER A 5 46.18 51.81 2.43
N MET A 6 45.66 52.89 3.04
CA MET A 6 44.73 53.90 2.46
C MET A 6 43.55 53.47 1.54
N LYS A 7 42.30 53.63 2.02
CA LYS A 7 41.31 54.63 1.49
C LYS A 7 40.00 54.76 2.29
N GLN A 8 39.54 56.01 2.38
CA GLN A 8 38.24 56.54 2.81
C GLN A 8 37.70 57.41 1.63
N PRO A 9 36.57 58.14 1.70
CA PRO A 9 35.36 58.03 2.56
C PRO A 9 34.05 58.10 1.72
N SER A 10 32.87 58.14 2.37
CA SER A 10 31.81 59.14 2.08
C SER A 10 30.65 59.04 3.09
N GLU A 11 30.03 60.19 3.38
CA GLU A 11 28.82 60.33 4.20
C GLU A 11 27.61 60.64 3.31
N GLN A 12 26.40 60.23 3.73
CA GLN A 12 25.13 60.95 3.57
C GLN A 12 24.02 60.07 4.20
N SER A 13 23.45 60.44 5.36
CA SER A 13 22.49 61.51 5.64
C SER A 13 21.04 61.00 5.61
N THR A 14 20.39 61.03 6.76
CA THR A 14 18.93 60.84 6.89
C THR A 14 18.17 61.93 6.15
N ASP A 15 17.11 61.58 5.42
CA ASP A 15 16.01 62.52 5.19
C ASP A 15 14.64 61.87 5.38
N SER A 16 13.75 62.67 5.96
CA SER A 16 12.44 62.35 6.52
C SER A 16 11.32 62.55 5.50
N THR A 17 11.06 61.55 4.64
CA THR A 17 9.94 61.60 3.67
C THR A 17 9.11 60.30 3.65
N SER A 18 8.25 60.12 4.65
CA SER A 18 7.14 59.12 4.61
C SER A 18 5.98 59.39 5.57
N VAL A 19 6.18 60.19 6.62
CA VAL A 19 5.20 60.40 7.70
C VAL A 19 3.94 61.19 7.26
N ALA A 20 3.98 61.89 6.12
CA ALA A 20 2.99 62.89 5.72
C ALA A 20 1.72 62.38 4.98
N GLN A 21 1.49 61.06 4.88
CA GLN A 21 0.32 60.51 4.17
C GLN A 21 -0.55 59.54 4.99
N TYR A 22 -0.38 59.47 6.32
CA TYR A 22 -1.13 58.56 7.20
C TYR A 22 -2.15 59.29 8.11
N SER A 23 -3.02 60.16 7.56
CA SER A 23 -4.19 60.73 8.28
C SER A 23 -5.19 61.47 7.38
N SER A 24 -5.89 60.77 6.49
CA SER A 24 -7.18 61.20 5.94
C SER A 24 -7.97 60.02 5.35
N HIS A 25 -9.28 60.18 5.17
CA HIS A 25 -10.20 59.22 4.53
C HIS A 25 -10.50 57.90 5.26
N VAL A 26 -10.81 57.97 6.56
CA VAL A 26 -11.81 57.04 7.13
C VAL A 26 -13.21 57.61 6.84
N GLN A 27 -13.92 57.05 5.85
CA GLN A 27 -15.39 56.91 5.78
C GLN A 27 -15.87 56.51 4.38
N GLN A 28 -16.11 55.20 4.17
CA GLN A 28 -17.36 54.65 3.63
C GLN A 28 -17.21 53.12 3.47
N GLN A 29 -18.06 52.37 4.18
CA GLN A 29 -18.16 50.92 4.07
C GLN A 29 -19.20 50.58 2.98
N PRO A 30 -18.83 49.97 1.84
CA PRO A 30 -19.80 49.50 0.86
C PRO A 30 -20.48 48.21 1.36
N SER A 31 -21.77 48.11 1.06
CA SER A 31 -22.67 46.95 1.12
C SER A 31 -22.03 45.56 1.27
N ILE A 32 -22.56 44.73 2.19
CA ILE A 32 -22.32 43.27 2.22
C ILE A 32 -23.17 42.61 1.12
N ALA A 33 -22.80 42.87 -0.12
CA ALA A 33 -23.32 42.23 -1.32
C ALA A 33 -22.14 41.99 -2.28
N GLN A 34 -22.18 40.91 -3.07
CA GLN A 34 -21.01 40.38 -3.79
C GLN A 34 -19.92 39.83 -2.85
N ILE A 35 -20.30 39.03 -1.84
CA ILE A 35 -19.54 37.79 -1.63
C ILE A 35 -19.75 37.01 -2.93
N ASN A 36 -18.78 37.08 -3.84
CA ASN A 36 -18.83 36.30 -5.06
C ASN A 36 -18.64 34.83 -4.66
N CYS A 37 -19.75 34.10 -4.57
CA CYS A 37 -19.71 32.64 -4.53
C CYS A 37 -19.25 32.13 -5.90
N GLU A 38 -17.95 32.29 -6.18
CA GLU A 38 -17.21 31.40 -7.06
C GLU A 38 -17.67 29.98 -6.73
N PRO A 39 -18.28 29.25 -7.68
CA PRO A 39 -19.08 28.08 -7.35
C PRO A 39 -18.18 27.01 -6.76
N THR A 40 -18.22 26.89 -5.42
CA THR A 40 -17.37 26.01 -4.62
C THR A 40 -17.37 24.64 -5.24
N ILE A 41 -16.21 24.29 -5.85
CA ILE A 41 -16.08 23.35 -6.97
C ILE A 41 -17.17 22.30 -6.90
N ALA A 42 -18.23 22.45 -7.72
CA ALA A 42 -19.40 21.58 -7.65
C ALA A 42 -18.94 20.15 -7.93
N GLU A 43 -18.72 19.37 -6.86
CA GLU A 43 -17.92 18.15 -6.95
C GLU A 43 -18.62 17.21 -7.92
N ASN A 44 -17.95 16.98 -9.05
CA ASN A 44 -18.58 16.33 -10.17
C ASN A 44 -18.59 14.82 -9.88
N TRP A 45 -19.58 14.42 -9.09
CA TRP A 45 -19.83 13.06 -8.58
C TRP A 45 -20.01 12.05 -9.72
N GLN A 46 -20.26 12.54 -10.93
CA GLN A 46 -20.25 11.77 -12.16
C GLN A 46 -18.89 11.09 -12.34
N THR A 47 -18.91 9.79 -12.62
CA THR A 47 -17.68 9.06 -12.91
C THR A 47 -16.93 9.67 -14.10
N LYS A 48 -15.62 9.93 -13.95
CA LYS A 48 -14.76 10.36 -15.06
C LYS A 48 -14.48 9.23 -16.07
N TYR A 49 -14.87 7.99 -15.76
CA TYR A 49 -14.76 6.85 -16.68
C TYR A 49 -15.95 6.82 -17.64
N THR A 50 -15.90 7.60 -18.72
CA THR A 50 -16.97 7.68 -19.72
C THR A 50 -17.13 6.38 -20.54
N ASP A 51 -16.07 5.58 -20.68
CA ASP A 51 -16.16 4.29 -21.39
C ASP A 51 -16.83 3.20 -20.54
N ARG A 52 -17.93 2.67 -21.08
CA ARG A 52 -18.71 1.56 -20.51
C ARG A 52 -17.90 0.26 -20.40
N ASN A 53 -16.81 0.08 -21.16
CA ASN A 53 -15.96 -1.10 -21.02
C ASN A 53 -15.00 -0.99 -19.82
N ALA A 54 -14.37 0.17 -19.62
CA ALA A 54 -13.60 0.46 -18.41
C ALA A 54 -14.44 0.24 -17.13
N ILE A 55 -15.67 0.78 -17.06
CA ILE A 55 -16.58 0.54 -15.93
C ILE A 55 -16.85 -0.96 -15.73
N LYS A 56 -17.20 -1.70 -16.80
CA LYS A 56 -17.44 -3.16 -16.73
C LYS A 56 -16.21 -3.92 -16.19
N GLN A 57 -15.00 -3.52 -16.57
CA GLN A 57 -13.80 -4.18 -16.08
C GLN A 57 -13.52 -3.86 -14.61
N ILE A 58 -13.63 -2.59 -14.20
CA ILE A 58 -13.51 -2.18 -12.78
C ILE A 58 -14.52 -2.96 -11.92
N CYS A 59 -15.78 -3.11 -12.37
CA CYS A 59 -16.79 -3.92 -11.68
C CYS A 59 -16.41 -5.41 -11.60
N LYS A 60 -15.88 -6.02 -12.68
CA LYS A 60 -15.42 -7.42 -12.66
C LYS A 60 -14.25 -7.62 -11.69
N GLU A 61 -13.30 -6.71 -11.67
CA GLU A 61 -12.15 -6.74 -10.76
C GLU A 61 -12.58 -6.59 -9.29
N ALA A 62 -13.51 -5.67 -9.01
CA ALA A 62 -14.09 -5.49 -7.67
C ALA A 62 -14.87 -6.74 -7.23
N ILE A 63 -15.71 -7.31 -8.09
CA ILE A 63 -16.45 -8.55 -7.79
C ILE A 63 -15.48 -9.71 -7.51
N TYR A 64 -14.43 -9.88 -8.33
CA TYR A 64 -13.39 -10.90 -8.10
C TYR A 64 -12.73 -10.77 -6.72
N LEU A 65 -12.31 -9.55 -6.34
CA LEU A 65 -11.66 -9.33 -5.05
C LEU A 65 -12.63 -9.47 -3.86
N VAL A 66 -13.90 -9.07 -3.99
CA VAL A 66 -14.93 -9.29 -2.97
C VAL A 66 -15.27 -10.77 -2.83
N CYS A 67 -15.35 -11.52 -3.93
CA CYS A 67 -15.49 -12.97 -3.90
C CYS A 67 -14.30 -13.65 -3.21
N LEU A 68 -13.05 -13.22 -3.48
CA LEU A 68 -11.89 -13.72 -2.72
C LEU A 68 -12.00 -13.39 -1.22
N LEU A 69 -12.35 -12.15 -0.87
CA LEU A 69 -12.47 -11.70 0.52
C LEU A 69 -13.50 -12.50 1.33
N ILE A 70 -14.55 -13.02 0.69
CA ILE A 70 -15.57 -13.86 1.32
C ILE A 70 -15.18 -15.35 1.26
N CYS A 71 -14.68 -15.84 0.12
CA CYS A 71 -14.33 -17.24 -0.05
C CYS A 71 -13.12 -17.67 0.78
N ILE A 72 -12.10 -16.81 0.95
CA ILE A 72 -10.88 -17.18 1.70
C ILE A 72 -11.22 -17.51 3.18
N PRO A 73 -11.95 -16.67 3.95
CA PRO A 73 -12.39 -17.04 5.29
C PRO A 73 -13.24 -18.32 5.35
N ILE A 74 -14.12 -18.56 4.36
CA ILE A 74 -14.91 -19.80 4.29
C ILE A 74 -14.00 -21.02 4.08
N LEU A 75 -13.03 -20.95 3.17
CA LEU A 75 -12.03 -22.00 2.98
C LEU A 75 -11.17 -22.20 4.25
N MET A 76 -10.81 -21.12 4.96
CA MET A 76 -10.07 -21.22 6.22
C MET A 76 -10.86 -21.97 7.28
N LEU A 77 -12.17 -21.69 7.42
CA LEU A 77 -13.05 -22.43 8.33
C LEU A 77 -13.18 -23.92 7.94
N LEU A 78 -13.28 -24.23 6.64
CA LEU A 78 -13.33 -25.62 6.14
C LEU A 78 -12.01 -26.39 6.36
N VAL A 79 -10.85 -25.71 6.26
CA VAL A 79 -9.54 -26.27 6.61
C VAL A 79 -9.41 -26.45 8.13
N TRP A 80 -9.86 -25.46 8.92
CA TRP A 80 -9.77 -25.46 10.39
C TRP A 80 -10.61 -26.59 11.01
N ASN A 81 -11.82 -26.80 10.49
CA ASN A 81 -12.72 -27.87 10.90
C ASN A 81 -12.31 -29.26 10.39
N GLY A 82 -11.21 -29.37 9.63
CA GLY A 82 -10.69 -30.64 9.12
C GLY A 82 -11.51 -31.30 8.00
N TRP A 83 -12.62 -30.70 7.57
CA TRP A 83 -13.52 -31.24 6.53
C TRP A 83 -12.78 -31.58 5.23
N ILE A 84 -11.86 -30.70 4.81
CA ILE A 84 -11.03 -30.92 3.62
C ILE A 84 -10.06 -32.10 3.83
N ALA A 85 -9.50 -32.27 5.02
CA ALA A 85 -8.59 -33.39 5.31
C ALA A 85 -9.34 -34.74 5.34
N GLN A 86 -10.57 -34.75 5.88
CA GLN A 86 -11.47 -35.90 5.87
C GLN A 86 -11.90 -36.28 4.44
N PHE A 87 -12.24 -35.29 3.60
CA PHE A 87 -12.63 -35.51 2.20
C PHE A 87 -11.52 -36.16 1.36
N PHE A 88 -10.26 -35.87 1.66
CA PHE A 88 -9.09 -36.47 0.99
C PHE A 88 -8.55 -37.74 1.67
N GLY A 89 -9.13 -38.20 2.79
CA GLY A 89 -8.72 -39.45 3.47
C GLY A 89 -7.27 -39.45 3.97
N LEU A 90 -6.75 -38.30 4.40
CA LEU A 90 -5.35 -38.13 4.81
C LEU A 90 -5.03 -38.82 6.15
N ASN A 91 -3.83 -39.42 6.25
CA ASN A 91 -3.33 -39.98 7.51
C ASN A 91 -2.97 -38.87 8.52
N GLU A 92 -3.29 -39.07 9.80
CA GLU A 92 -3.08 -38.13 10.93
C GLU A 92 -1.81 -37.25 10.88
N PRO A 93 -0.57 -37.79 10.75
CA PRO A 93 0.63 -36.94 10.70
C PRO A 93 0.67 -35.98 9.50
N PHE A 94 0.05 -36.36 8.37
CA PHE A 94 -0.08 -35.49 7.20
C PHE A 94 -1.20 -34.45 7.37
N ILE A 95 -2.26 -34.72 8.15
CA ILE A 95 -3.34 -33.76 8.40
C ILE A 95 -2.79 -32.48 9.03
N ILE A 96 -1.95 -32.60 10.07
CA ILE A 96 -1.40 -31.44 10.79
C ILE A 96 -0.50 -30.60 9.87
N GLY A 97 0.41 -31.24 9.14
CA GLY A 97 1.28 -30.58 8.17
C GLY A 97 0.51 -29.90 7.03
N PHE A 98 -0.47 -30.58 6.45
CA PHE A 98 -1.32 -30.04 5.40
C PHE A 98 -2.15 -28.85 5.89
N ARG A 99 -2.85 -28.99 7.02
CA ARG A 99 -3.69 -27.93 7.62
C ARG A 99 -2.88 -26.67 7.90
N ASN A 100 -1.72 -26.81 8.52
CA ASN A 100 -0.88 -25.67 8.89
C ASN A 100 -0.36 -24.94 7.64
N ASN A 101 0.09 -25.67 6.60
CA ASN A 101 0.51 -25.07 5.34
C ASN A 101 -0.65 -24.42 4.55
N ALA A 102 -1.84 -25.04 4.53
CA ALA A 102 -3.02 -24.48 3.90
C ALA A 102 -3.50 -23.19 4.59
N LEU A 103 -3.45 -23.14 5.92
CA LEU A 103 -3.77 -21.92 6.69
C LEU A 103 -2.73 -20.81 6.49
N ALA A 104 -1.44 -21.15 6.34
CA ALA A 104 -0.39 -20.19 5.97
C ALA A 104 -0.66 -19.54 4.61
N TRP A 105 -0.96 -20.37 3.60
CA TRP A 105 -1.29 -19.92 2.25
C TRP A 105 -2.56 -19.05 2.24
N LEU A 106 -3.66 -19.53 2.85
CA LEU A 106 -4.92 -18.80 2.89
C LEU A 106 -4.82 -17.48 3.68
N GLY A 107 -4.08 -17.46 4.79
CA GLY A 107 -3.77 -16.22 5.51
C GLY A 107 -3.02 -15.22 4.61
N GLY A 108 -2.00 -15.69 3.90
CA GLY A 108 -1.27 -14.89 2.91
C GLY A 108 -2.14 -14.36 1.78
N MET A 109 -3.06 -15.17 1.25
CA MET A 109 -4.04 -14.72 0.25
C MET A 109 -4.99 -13.66 0.82
N LEU A 110 -5.43 -13.79 2.07
CA LEU A 110 -6.32 -12.82 2.71
C LEU A 110 -5.64 -11.44 2.85
N GLY A 111 -4.39 -11.43 3.31
CA GLY A 111 -3.57 -10.21 3.40
C GLY A 111 -3.39 -9.52 2.04
N GLY A 112 -2.98 -10.27 1.01
CA GLY A 112 -2.82 -9.72 -0.35
C GLY A 112 -4.13 -9.31 -1.02
N THR A 113 -5.25 -9.95 -0.67
CA THR A 113 -6.59 -9.55 -1.12
C THR A 113 -6.95 -8.17 -0.58
N LEU A 114 -6.74 -7.90 0.71
CA LEU A 114 -6.96 -6.56 1.29
C LEU A 114 -6.03 -5.50 0.69
N PHE A 115 -4.76 -5.84 0.46
CA PHE A 115 -3.81 -4.96 -0.24
C PHE A 115 -4.28 -4.62 -1.67
N SER A 116 -4.76 -5.63 -2.41
CA SER A 116 -5.29 -5.47 -3.78
C SER A 116 -6.59 -4.65 -3.81
N ILE A 117 -7.48 -4.82 -2.83
CA ILE A 117 -8.71 -4.00 -2.68
C ILE A 117 -8.36 -2.54 -2.40
N LYS A 118 -7.43 -2.29 -1.46
CA LYS A 118 -6.94 -0.95 -1.14
C LYS A 118 -6.36 -0.25 -2.37
N TRP A 119 -5.57 -0.97 -3.17
CA TRP A 119 -5.02 -0.45 -4.42
C TRP A 119 -6.06 -0.23 -5.52
N LEU A 120 -7.04 -1.13 -5.68
CA LEU A 120 -8.13 -0.93 -6.64
C LEU A 120 -8.95 0.33 -6.30
N TYR A 121 -9.33 0.50 -5.03
CA TYR A 121 -9.97 1.73 -4.54
C TYR A 121 -9.13 2.97 -4.86
N HIS A 122 -7.85 2.97 -4.49
CA HIS A 122 -6.98 4.12 -4.70
C HIS A 122 -6.77 4.46 -6.19
N SER A 123 -6.49 3.46 -7.04
CA SER A 123 -6.33 3.70 -8.49
C SER A 123 -7.61 4.19 -9.18
N VAL A 124 -8.79 3.72 -8.75
CA VAL A 124 -10.07 4.21 -9.30
C VAL A 124 -10.33 5.65 -8.84
N ALA A 125 -10.17 5.94 -7.55
CA ALA A 125 -10.41 7.27 -6.98
C ALA A 125 -9.41 8.35 -7.45
N SER A 126 -8.14 7.97 -7.65
CA SER A 126 -7.09 8.86 -8.16
C SER A 126 -7.00 8.91 -9.69
N TYR A 127 -7.91 8.23 -10.41
CA TYR A 127 -7.95 8.18 -11.89
C TYR A 127 -6.68 7.58 -12.54
N THR A 128 -5.95 6.74 -11.80
CA THR A 128 -4.73 6.04 -12.23
C THR A 128 -4.96 4.54 -12.52
N TRP A 129 -6.21 4.14 -12.69
CA TRP A 129 -6.57 2.79 -13.13
C TRP A 129 -6.20 2.61 -14.61
N TYR A 130 -5.45 1.54 -14.90
CA TYR A 130 -5.13 1.10 -16.26
C TYR A 130 -5.53 -0.37 -16.43
N GLN A 131 -5.95 -0.70 -17.66
CA GLN A 131 -6.39 -2.05 -18.04
C GLN A 131 -5.24 -3.06 -17.95
N ASP A 132 -4.02 -2.70 -18.37
CA ASP A 132 -2.85 -3.62 -18.37
C ASP A 132 -2.46 -4.09 -16.96
N ARG A 133 -2.73 -3.26 -15.95
CA ARG A 133 -2.51 -3.57 -14.53
C ARG A 133 -3.51 -4.61 -13.97
N PHE A 134 -4.46 -5.11 -14.78
CA PHE A 134 -5.35 -6.21 -14.43
C PHE A 134 -4.60 -7.45 -13.95
N LEU A 135 -3.54 -7.85 -14.68
CA LEU A 135 -2.80 -9.07 -14.37
C LEU A 135 -2.12 -9.00 -12.99
N TRP A 136 -1.61 -7.83 -12.62
CA TRP A 136 -1.09 -7.58 -11.27
C TRP A 136 -2.20 -7.70 -10.20
N ARG A 137 -3.36 -7.04 -10.39
CA ARG A 137 -4.49 -7.10 -9.44
C ARG A 137 -5.04 -8.52 -9.22
N VAL A 138 -4.95 -9.39 -10.24
CA VAL A 138 -5.39 -10.80 -10.16
C VAL A 138 -4.31 -11.72 -9.59
N LEU A 139 -3.03 -11.47 -9.87
CA LEU A 139 -1.94 -12.33 -9.39
C LEU A 139 -1.41 -11.97 -7.99
N THR A 140 -1.60 -10.74 -7.50
CA THR A 140 -1.12 -10.35 -6.16
C THR A 140 -1.67 -11.26 -5.03
N PRO A 141 -2.98 -11.59 -4.94
CA PRO A 141 -3.49 -12.49 -3.90
C PRO A 141 -2.91 -13.92 -3.90
N PRO A 142 -2.82 -14.67 -5.03
CA PRO A 142 -2.15 -15.98 -5.00
C PRO A 142 -0.63 -15.88 -4.79
N LEU A 143 0.05 -14.83 -5.27
CA LEU A 143 1.48 -14.62 -5.03
C LEU A 143 1.78 -14.33 -3.55
N SER A 144 0.95 -13.54 -2.87
CA SER A 144 1.08 -13.27 -1.43
C SER A 144 0.82 -14.52 -0.58
N GLY A 145 -0.09 -15.40 -1.02
CA GLY A 145 -0.30 -16.74 -0.46
C GLY A 145 0.94 -17.63 -0.59
N ALA A 146 1.52 -17.70 -1.79
CA ALA A 146 2.73 -18.47 -2.06
C ALA A 146 3.96 -17.99 -1.26
N LEU A 147 4.17 -16.67 -1.15
CA LEU A 147 5.23 -16.09 -0.32
C LEU A 147 5.06 -16.45 1.15
N SER A 148 3.84 -16.37 1.67
CA SER A 148 3.53 -16.66 3.07
C SER A 148 3.67 -18.14 3.42
N PHE A 149 3.29 -19.02 2.50
CA PHE A 149 3.60 -20.45 2.58
C PHE A 149 5.11 -20.71 2.63
N ALA A 150 5.91 -20.07 1.74
CA ALA A 150 7.36 -20.23 1.73
C ALA A 150 8.02 -19.76 3.03
N ILE A 151 7.57 -18.64 3.61
CA ILE A 151 8.08 -18.12 4.89
C ILE A 151 7.77 -19.07 6.05
N ILE A 152 6.52 -19.56 6.16
CA ILE A 152 6.15 -20.52 7.22
C ILE A 152 6.90 -21.85 7.05
N LEU A 153 7.13 -22.31 5.82
CA LEU A 153 7.92 -23.51 5.53
C LEU A 153 9.40 -23.36 5.95
N LEU A 154 10.01 -22.19 5.73
CA LEU A 154 11.39 -21.88 6.13
C LEU A 154 11.57 -21.76 7.65
N ILE A 155 10.55 -21.30 8.38
CA ILE A 155 10.55 -21.31 9.86
C ILE A 155 10.33 -22.75 10.36
N SER A 156 9.39 -23.49 9.78
CA SER A 156 9.07 -24.88 10.17
C SER A 156 10.26 -25.84 9.96
N SER A 157 11.02 -25.68 8.87
CA SER A 157 12.25 -26.45 8.65
C SER A 157 13.34 -26.14 9.69
N GLY A 158 13.31 -24.94 10.30
CA GLY A 158 14.34 -24.45 11.20
C GLY A 158 15.46 -23.65 10.50
N PHE A 159 15.31 -23.34 9.21
CA PHE A 159 16.25 -22.46 8.50
C PHE A 159 16.18 -21.01 9.03
N ILE A 160 14.97 -20.55 9.40
CA ILE A 160 14.74 -19.23 10.01
C ILE A 160 14.31 -19.42 11.47
N ASN A 161 15.28 -19.43 12.39
CA ASN A 161 15.05 -19.70 13.81
C ASN A 161 14.64 -18.44 14.60
N ILE A 162 13.74 -17.63 14.04
CA ILE A 162 13.21 -16.37 14.64
C ILE A 162 12.05 -16.64 15.60
N PHE A 163 11.29 -17.70 15.34
CA PHE A 163 10.15 -18.13 16.16
C PHE A 163 10.35 -19.58 16.60
N ASP A 164 10.00 -19.88 17.86
CA ASP A 164 10.00 -21.24 18.35
C ASP A 164 8.99 -22.11 17.55
N LYS A 165 9.34 -23.37 17.31
CA LYS A 165 8.47 -24.35 16.64
C LYS A 165 7.17 -24.57 17.42
N THR A 166 7.18 -24.39 18.74
CA THR A 166 5.97 -24.38 19.57
C THR A 166 4.99 -23.28 19.17
N ALA A 167 5.46 -22.10 18.73
CA ALA A 167 4.58 -21.02 18.26
C ALA A 167 3.84 -21.38 16.97
N LEU A 168 4.47 -22.16 16.08
CA LEU A 168 3.85 -22.72 14.87
C LEU A 168 2.97 -23.95 15.13
N SER A 169 2.87 -24.45 16.36
CA SER A 169 1.87 -25.46 16.70
C SER A 169 0.44 -24.88 16.72
N ASN A 170 0.31 -23.58 17.02
CA ASN A 170 -0.97 -22.88 17.11
C ASN A 170 -1.40 -22.36 15.73
N PRO A 171 -2.54 -22.82 15.18
CA PRO A 171 -3.04 -22.36 13.88
C PRO A 171 -3.29 -20.85 13.79
N SER A 172 -3.67 -20.19 14.90
CA SER A 172 -3.86 -18.73 14.95
C SER A 172 -2.57 -17.96 14.67
N THR A 173 -1.43 -18.45 15.17
CA THR A 173 -0.12 -17.83 14.92
C THR A 173 0.25 -17.94 13.44
N ILE A 174 0.02 -19.10 12.83
CA ILE A 174 0.28 -19.34 11.41
C ILE A 174 -0.58 -18.42 10.53
N VAL A 175 -1.87 -18.29 10.86
CA VAL A 175 -2.79 -17.40 10.14
C VAL A 175 -2.36 -15.93 10.29
N GLY A 176 -1.99 -15.49 11.50
CA GLY A 176 -1.54 -14.12 11.75
C GLY A 176 -0.22 -13.77 11.04
N LEU A 177 0.78 -14.64 11.12
CA LEU A 177 2.05 -14.49 10.41
C LEU A 177 1.86 -14.52 8.89
N GLY A 178 1.04 -15.46 8.39
CA GLY A 178 0.71 -15.56 6.97
C GLY A 178 0.00 -14.30 6.46
N PHE A 179 -1.02 -13.82 7.19
CA PHE A 179 -1.71 -12.57 6.87
C PHE A 179 -0.77 -11.36 6.82
N LEU A 180 0.11 -11.21 7.83
CA LEU A 180 1.05 -10.09 7.91
C LEU A 180 2.06 -10.15 6.75
N SER A 181 2.63 -11.32 6.49
CA SER A 181 3.50 -11.60 5.34
C SER A 181 2.81 -11.26 4.01
N GLY A 182 1.57 -11.70 3.83
CA GLY A 182 0.82 -11.51 2.59
C GLY A 182 0.38 -10.07 2.35
N TYR A 183 -0.01 -9.33 3.40
CA TYR A 183 -0.40 -7.93 3.30
C TYR A 183 0.79 -7.02 2.96
N PHE A 184 2.01 -7.38 3.40
CA PHE A 184 3.24 -6.65 3.08
C PHE A 184 4.06 -7.29 1.95
N SER A 185 3.50 -8.22 1.17
CA SER A 185 4.26 -9.01 0.19
C SER A 185 4.99 -8.16 -0.85
N ASP A 186 4.36 -7.08 -1.32
CA ASP A 186 4.92 -6.14 -2.30
C ASP A 186 6.17 -5.42 -1.76
N SER A 187 6.10 -4.94 -0.51
CA SER A 187 7.23 -4.32 0.19
C SER A 187 8.33 -5.32 0.56
N ALA A 188 7.95 -6.56 0.91
CA ALA A 188 8.89 -7.64 1.19
C ALA A 188 9.66 -8.06 -0.08
N ILE A 189 8.97 -8.21 -1.22
CA ILE A 189 9.58 -8.52 -2.51
C ILE A 189 10.55 -7.40 -2.93
N ALA A 190 10.14 -6.13 -2.85
CA ALA A 190 11.03 -5.01 -3.14
C ALA A 190 12.30 -5.03 -2.27
N LYS A 191 12.18 -5.30 -0.96
CA LYS A 191 13.34 -5.41 -0.07
C LYS A 191 14.20 -6.65 -0.32
N MET A 192 13.61 -7.77 -0.75
CA MET A 192 14.40 -8.93 -1.22
C MET A 192 15.16 -8.61 -2.51
N THR A 193 14.61 -7.80 -3.42
CA THR A 193 15.33 -7.29 -4.60
C THR A 193 16.48 -6.36 -4.22
N ASP A 194 16.28 -5.41 -3.29
CA ASP A 194 17.35 -4.56 -2.75
C ASP A 194 18.51 -5.40 -2.17
N VAL A 195 18.18 -6.41 -1.35
CA VAL A 195 19.15 -7.31 -0.74
C VAL A 195 19.85 -8.18 -1.78
N ALA A 196 19.13 -8.71 -2.77
CA ALA A 196 19.73 -9.50 -3.86
C ALA A 196 20.70 -8.66 -4.70
N ASN A 197 20.34 -7.43 -5.07
CA ASN A 197 21.23 -6.49 -5.77
C ASN A 197 22.47 -6.13 -4.94
N THR A 198 22.34 -6.10 -3.62
CA THR A 198 23.46 -5.83 -2.69
C THR A 198 24.40 -7.05 -2.53
N LEU A 199 23.85 -8.27 -2.48
CA LEU A 199 24.62 -9.50 -2.24
C LEU A 199 25.24 -10.10 -3.51
N PHE A 200 24.54 -10.06 -4.65
CA PHE A 200 25.01 -10.62 -5.91
C PHE A 200 25.65 -9.58 -6.84
N GLY A 201 25.64 -8.30 -6.46
CA GLY A 201 26.03 -7.18 -7.30
C GLY A 201 24.94 -6.78 -8.30
N THR A 202 25.06 -5.58 -8.88
CA THR A 202 24.04 -5.05 -9.78
C THR A 202 24.05 -5.76 -11.13
N LEU A 203 23.01 -6.55 -11.40
CA LEU A 203 22.67 -6.99 -12.77
C LEU A 203 22.32 -5.79 -13.66
N ASP A 204 21.80 -4.70 -13.07
CA ASP A 204 21.72 -3.40 -13.72
C ASP A 204 23.10 -2.72 -13.79
N LYS A 205 23.83 -3.03 -14.85
CA LYS A 205 24.99 -2.26 -15.31
C LYS A 205 24.85 -1.91 -16.79
N LYS A 206 23.79 -1.15 -17.11
CA LYS A 206 23.52 -0.68 -18.46
C LYS A 206 24.27 0.65 -18.73
N LYS A 207 24.87 0.73 -19.92
CA LYS A 207 25.39 1.96 -20.52
C LYS A 207 24.24 2.84 -21.02
#